data_AF-A0A6P5FXR7-F1
#
_entry.id   AF-A0A6P5FXR7-F1
#
_cell.length_a   1.000
_cell.length_b   1.000
_cell.length_c   1.000
_cell.angle_alpha   90.00
_cell.angle_beta   90.00
_cell.angle_gamma   90.00
#
_symmetry.space_group_name_H-M   'P 1'
#
loop_
_entity.id
_entity.type
_entity.pdbx_description
1 polymer ?
#
loop_
_entity_poly.entity_id
_entity_poly.type
_entity_poly.pdbx_seq_one_letter_code
_entity_poly.pdbx_strand_id
1 'polypeptide(L)'
;MKAPFYESEFEFRNSNGLSMYQNLRKLAQKKWQRSRCFGGYWNESRSVQRRRKRGAFACCSYLPQEAPIVSATRVQCATSSSSMPTISNAEMPLADSLTAVKGSSAPLVQALKSAAQQAVSCFHFPGHNRGKAAPSSMSSLTGLGTFVHDLPELPELDDLFSPSGAILDAQRKASELFGSSRTWFLVNGTTCGIQASIMASCSPGKTLILPRNSHISAISGLVLSGAVPKYVMPEYNPEWDIPGAVTPLQVERAMKELERDGKTAAAVLLISPTYHGICSNVEEISKLCHSRGIPLIVDEAHGAHFGFHLGFPRTALEQGADLAVQSTHKVLSSLTQSSMLHSKGELVDADRVSRCLQMLQSSSPSYLLLASLDAARAQLSDNPEIFGRALDMSAEAKKHLSLIPGISVLGLSSFDSAFPAIDPLRITVGFSRLNISGYVADEIVSSEHHIVCELVGTRSQTFAVNLGTRKEDIQRLVLSMKHLSSDFYQANEGKTSLKSGVCAPLGTSSMQLTPRDAFFAKKRKVLIGESLGKICGELICPYPPGIPVLVPGEVITEDALSYLLDVRNMGAGISGAADDKLSSMLVCDF
;
A
#
# COMPACT_ATOMS: atom_id res chain seq x y z
N MET A 1 48.63 9.47 -42.92
CA MET A 1 48.21 10.03 -44.22
C MET A 1 46.70 10.29 -44.17
N LYS A 2 46.28 11.35 -44.86
CA LYS A 2 44.99 12.08 -44.76
C LYS A 2 43.75 11.29 -45.26
N ALA A 3 42.64 11.42 -44.52
CA ALA A 3 41.20 11.69 -44.87
C ALA A 3 40.50 10.98 -46.07
N PRO A 4 39.13 10.93 -46.20
CA PRO A 4 38.11 11.75 -45.51
C PRO A 4 36.75 11.11 -45.09
N PHE A 5 36.08 11.84 -44.18
CA PHE A 5 34.65 12.19 -44.01
C PHE A 5 33.51 11.43 -44.72
N TYR A 6 32.48 11.08 -43.92
CA TYR A 6 31.06 11.25 -44.26
C TYR A 6 30.25 11.56 -42.97
N GLU A 7 29.84 12.81 -42.80
CA GLU A 7 28.76 13.23 -41.91
C GLU A 7 27.46 13.24 -42.72
N SER A 8 26.39 12.64 -42.19
CA SER A 8 25.03 12.79 -42.73
C SER A 8 24.15 13.47 -41.69
N GLU A 9 23.88 14.75 -41.91
CA GLU A 9 22.88 15.54 -41.20
C GLU A 9 21.47 15.02 -41.53
N PHE A 10 20.68 14.72 -40.49
CA PHE A 10 19.23 14.57 -40.61
C PHE A 10 18.58 15.90 -40.19
N GLU A 11 18.20 16.72 -41.16
CA GLU A 11 17.39 17.93 -40.96
C GLU A 11 15.95 17.56 -40.58
N PHE A 12 15.52 17.91 -39.37
CA PHE A 12 14.11 17.93 -38.98
C PHE A 12 13.50 19.30 -39.33
N ARG A 13 12.72 19.36 -40.42
CA ARG A 13 11.76 20.46 -40.67
C ARG A 13 10.40 20.08 -40.10
N ASN A 14 9.97 20.78 -39.05
CA ASN A 14 8.57 21.18 -38.84
C ASN A 14 8.48 22.25 -37.74
N SER A 15 8.55 23.50 -38.16
CA SER A 15 8.29 24.70 -37.36
C SER A 15 6.80 25.00 -37.34
N ASN A 16 6.15 24.74 -36.20
CA ASN A 16 5.03 25.51 -35.61
C ASN A 16 4.36 24.82 -34.39
N GLY A 17 4.78 23.59 -34.03
CA GLY A 17 4.36 22.93 -32.77
C GLY A 17 5.33 23.08 -31.59
N LEU A 18 6.58 23.48 -31.84
CA LEU A 18 7.63 23.55 -30.80
C LEU A 18 7.47 24.73 -29.82
N SER A 19 6.80 25.81 -30.21
CA SER A 19 6.69 27.03 -29.39
C SER A 19 5.84 26.83 -28.13
N MET A 20 4.74 26.09 -28.25
CA MET A 20 3.87 25.75 -27.11
C MET A 20 4.53 24.72 -26.19
N TYR A 21 5.20 23.71 -26.76
CA TYR A 21 5.93 22.69 -26.02
C TYR A 21 7.14 23.25 -25.25
N GLN A 22 7.86 24.21 -25.81
CA GLN A 22 8.98 24.88 -25.13
C GLN A 22 8.52 25.84 -24.02
N ASN A 23 7.35 26.48 -24.17
CA ASN A 23 6.76 27.32 -23.13
C ASN A 23 6.24 26.49 -21.95
N LEU A 24 5.63 25.33 -22.19
CA LEU A 24 5.25 24.37 -21.16
C LEU A 24 6.48 23.80 -20.43
N ARG A 25 7.58 23.52 -21.15
CA ARG A 25 8.86 23.07 -20.55
C ARG A 25 9.50 24.10 -19.63
N LYS A 26 9.37 25.40 -19.94
CA LYS A 26 9.85 26.51 -19.08
C LYS A 26 8.97 26.69 -17.83
N LEU A 27 7.68 26.40 -17.91
CA LEU A 27 6.77 26.36 -16.77
C LEU A 27 7.04 25.14 -15.86
N ALA A 28 7.32 23.97 -16.43
CA ALA A 28 7.73 22.76 -15.71
C ALA A 28 9.06 22.96 -14.93
N GLN A 29 10.05 23.64 -15.53
CA GLN A 29 11.29 24.00 -14.82
C GLN A 29 11.06 24.99 -13.66
N LYS A 30 10.12 25.94 -13.79
CA LYS A 30 9.73 26.84 -12.70
C LYS A 30 9.00 26.11 -11.57
N LYS A 31 8.28 25.02 -11.85
CA LYS A 31 7.61 24.19 -10.83
C LYS A 31 8.59 23.27 -10.10
N TRP A 32 9.64 22.76 -10.78
CA TRP A 32 10.72 22.00 -10.13
C TRP A 32 11.47 22.80 -9.05
N GLN A 33 11.56 24.13 -9.20
CA GLN A 33 12.11 25.00 -8.14
C GLN A 33 11.11 25.28 -6.99
N ARG A 34 9.80 25.18 -7.21
CA ARG A 34 8.77 25.40 -6.17
C ARG A 34 8.48 24.14 -5.34
N SER A 35 8.67 22.95 -5.90
CA SER A 35 8.58 21.68 -5.16
C SER A 35 9.74 21.42 -4.19
N ARG A 36 10.79 22.27 -4.18
CA ARG A 36 11.85 22.27 -3.17
C ARG A 36 11.54 23.05 -1.89
N CYS A 37 10.37 23.70 -1.77
CA CYS A 37 10.01 24.41 -0.55
C CYS A 37 9.45 23.51 0.58
N PHE A 38 9.44 22.19 0.39
CA PHE A 38 9.27 21.21 1.46
C PHE A 38 10.39 20.17 1.36
N GLY A 39 11.52 20.45 2.02
CA GLY A 39 12.62 19.49 2.22
C GLY A 39 13.97 19.95 1.66
N GLY A 40 14.84 20.45 2.53
CA GLY A 40 16.29 20.47 2.29
C GLY A 40 16.97 21.84 2.42
N TYR A 41 17.34 22.21 3.64
CA TYR A 41 18.50 23.07 3.88
C TYR A 41 19.36 22.38 4.93
N TRP A 42 20.42 21.67 4.52
CA TRP A 42 21.64 21.44 5.32
C TRP A 42 22.75 20.90 4.41
N ASN A 43 23.78 21.74 4.25
CA ASN A 43 25.22 21.43 4.09
C ASN A 43 25.89 22.14 2.91
N GLU A 44 26.57 23.25 3.24
CA GLU A 44 27.90 23.51 2.70
C GLU A 44 28.90 23.56 3.86
N SER A 45 29.87 22.65 3.81
CA SER A 45 31.05 22.68 4.66
C SER A 45 32.12 23.54 3.98
N ARG A 46 32.71 24.50 4.70
CA ARG A 46 34.08 24.93 4.43
C ARG A 46 34.90 24.97 5.72
N SER A 47 36.00 24.23 5.63
CA SER A 47 37.08 23.99 6.57
C SER A 47 37.85 25.26 6.98
N VAL A 48 38.18 25.43 8.26
CA VAL A 48 39.43 26.06 8.72
C VAL A 48 39.90 25.49 10.09
N GLN A 49 41.08 24.84 10.03
CA GLN A 49 42.19 24.71 11.00
C GLN A 49 42.01 24.56 12.53
N ARG A 50 42.60 23.45 13.02
CA ARG A 50 43.52 23.28 14.17
C ARG A 50 43.23 24.02 15.49
N ARG A 51 43.06 23.25 16.57
CA ARG A 51 43.99 23.22 17.72
C ARG A 51 43.77 22.00 18.63
N ARG A 52 44.88 21.33 18.96
CA ARG A 52 45.02 20.27 19.97
C ARG A 52 44.56 20.76 21.36
N LYS A 53 43.93 19.88 22.14
CA LYS A 53 44.29 19.67 23.56
C LYS A 53 43.79 18.30 24.07
N ARG A 54 44.59 17.78 24.99
CA ARG A 54 44.68 16.42 25.53
C ARG A 54 43.61 16.13 26.60
N GLY A 55 43.41 14.84 26.89
CA GLY A 55 42.87 14.33 28.16
C GLY A 55 41.90 13.17 27.93
N ALA A 56 42.36 11.92 27.86
CA ALA A 56 42.66 11.01 28.97
C ALA A 56 41.51 10.01 29.19
N PHE A 57 41.81 8.75 28.86
CA PHE A 57 41.03 7.55 29.18
C PHE A 57 40.92 7.38 30.71
N ALA A 58 39.75 6.96 31.18
CA ALA A 58 39.63 6.17 32.41
C ALA A 58 38.50 5.16 32.25
N CYS A 59 38.87 3.90 32.35
CA CYS A 59 38.04 2.71 32.36
C CYS A 59 37.54 2.48 33.81
N CYS A 60 36.28 2.14 34.01
CA CYS A 60 35.83 1.53 35.27
C CYS A 60 34.73 0.50 35.00
N SER A 61 35.13 -0.74 35.16
CA SER A 61 34.35 -1.96 35.31
C SER A 61 33.51 -1.95 36.59
N TYR A 62 32.27 -2.44 36.52
CA TYR A 62 31.51 -2.87 37.70
C TYR A 62 30.94 -4.28 37.48
N LEU A 63 31.26 -5.15 38.44
CA LEU A 63 30.74 -6.50 38.64
C LEU A 63 29.32 -6.45 39.25
N PRO A 64 28.47 -7.48 39.07
CA PRO A 64 27.15 -7.57 39.69
C PRO A 64 27.21 -8.29 41.07
N GLN A 65 26.37 -7.85 42.01
CA GLN A 65 26.05 -8.56 43.26
C GLN A 65 24.59 -9.07 43.23
N GLU A 66 24.41 -10.29 43.74
CA GLU A 66 23.16 -11.05 43.82
C GLU A 66 22.29 -10.72 45.06
N ALA A 67 20.96 -10.86 44.88
CA ALA A 67 19.94 -11.36 45.81
C ALA A 67 19.55 -10.52 47.08
N PRO A 68 18.32 -10.65 47.66
CA PRO A 68 17.48 -11.86 47.66
C PRO A 68 15.94 -11.72 47.52
N ILE A 69 15.39 -12.93 47.35
CA ILE A 69 14.02 -13.44 47.36
C ILE A 69 13.21 -13.01 48.59
N VAL A 70 11.94 -12.62 48.40
CA VAL A 70 10.92 -12.59 49.47
C VAL A 70 9.64 -13.29 49.00
N SER A 71 9.09 -14.05 49.93
CA SER A 71 8.10 -15.12 49.85
C SER A 71 6.66 -14.71 49.56
N ALA A 72 5.96 -15.67 48.94
CA ALA A 72 4.51 -15.75 48.78
C ALA A 72 3.73 -15.67 50.10
N THR A 73 2.57 -15.00 50.07
CA THR A 73 1.50 -15.22 51.05
C THR A 73 0.20 -15.52 50.32
N ARG A 74 -0.30 -16.75 50.51
CA ARG A 74 -1.63 -17.23 50.12
C ARG A 74 -2.70 -16.50 50.92
N VAL A 75 -3.76 -16.06 50.26
CA VAL A 75 -5.06 -15.83 50.89
C VAL A 75 -6.07 -16.77 50.23
N GLN A 76 -6.50 -17.79 50.98
CA GLN A 76 -7.67 -18.59 50.68
C GLN A 76 -8.91 -17.76 51.05
N CYS A 77 -9.95 -17.77 50.22
CA CYS A 77 -11.30 -17.50 50.69
C CYS A 77 -12.32 -18.43 50.04
N ALA A 78 -13.26 -18.82 50.89
CA ALA A 78 -14.15 -19.96 50.83
C ALA A 78 -15.11 -20.01 49.63
N THR A 79 -15.34 -21.24 49.19
CA THR A 79 -16.48 -21.72 48.41
C THR A 79 -17.79 -21.59 49.19
N SER A 80 -18.86 -21.13 48.54
CA SER A 80 -20.22 -21.52 48.91
C SER A 80 -21.06 -21.80 47.66
N SER A 81 -21.77 -22.91 47.74
CA SER A 81 -22.56 -23.59 46.73
C SER A 81 -24.04 -23.21 46.83
N SER A 82 -24.73 -23.05 45.69
CA SER A 82 -26.17 -23.38 45.62
C SER A 82 -26.64 -23.60 44.17
N SER A 83 -26.86 -24.88 43.85
CA SER A 83 -27.98 -25.49 43.10
C SER A 83 -28.62 -24.79 41.88
N MET A 84 -28.61 -25.54 40.77
CA MET A 84 -29.44 -25.38 39.57
C MET A 84 -30.96 -25.53 39.85
N PRO A 85 -31.78 -25.18 38.83
CA PRO A 85 -32.57 -26.23 38.19
C PRO A 85 -32.51 -26.20 36.65
N THR A 86 -32.48 -27.40 36.07
CA THR A 86 -32.80 -27.73 34.67
C THR A 86 -34.31 -27.70 34.45
N ILE A 87 -34.78 -27.35 33.25
CA ILE A 87 -35.84 -28.07 32.49
C ILE A 87 -36.07 -27.45 31.09
N SER A 88 -36.12 -28.39 30.12
CA SER A 88 -36.82 -28.50 28.82
C SER A 88 -36.55 -27.58 27.62
N ASN A 89 -36.17 -28.28 26.54
CA ASN A 89 -36.33 -27.99 25.12
C ASN A 89 -37.76 -27.57 24.73
N ALA A 90 -37.84 -26.57 23.84
CA ALA A 90 -38.93 -26.41 22.87
C ALA A 90 -38.36 -25.72 21.61
N GLU A 91 -38.66 -26.29 20.45
CA GLU A 91 -38.25 -25.80 19.12
C GLU A 91 -39.21 -24.72 18.56
N MET A 92 -38.61 -23.86 17.71
CA MET A 92 -39.17 -22.93 16.69
C MET A 92 -39.72 -21.55 17.13
N PRO A 93 -39.68 -20.48 16.26
CA PRO A 93 -39.26 -20.39 14.85
C PRO A 93 -38.24 -19.25 14.52
N LEU A 94 -37.81 -19.22 13.25
CA LEU A 94 -37.06 -18.15 12.59
C LEU A 94 -37.79 -16.78 12.61
N ALA A 95 -36.96 -15.73 12.55
CA ALA A 95 -37.22 -14.33 12.22
C ALA A 95 -37.45 -13.37 13.42
N ASP A 96 -36.77 -12.23 13.31
CA ASP A 96 -36.77 -11.03 14.16
C ASP A 96 -36.04 -11.07 15.49
N SER A 97 -34.73 -10.73 15.43
CA SER A 97 -34.14 -9.91 16.49
C SER A 97 -32.99 -9.03 15.95
N LEU A 98 -33.35 -7.93 15.29
CA LEU A 98 -32.53 -6.71 15.31
C LEU A 98 -32.57 -6.15 16.74
N THR A 99 -31.87 -6.80 17.66
CA THR A 99 -31.64 -6.28 19.00
C THR A 99 -30.63 -5.15 18.91
N ALA A 100 -31.09 -3.95 19.28
CA ALA A 100 -30.35 -2.71 19.48
C ALA A 100 -28.86 -2.92 19.82
N VAL A 101 -28.00 -2.52 18.88
CA VAL A 101 -26.56 -2.41 19.10
C VAL A 101 -26.33 -1.41 20.22
N LYS A 102 -25.91 -1.88 21.41
CA LYS A 102 -25.27 -1.04 22.43
C LYS A 102 -24.17 -0.25 21.71
N GLY A 103 -24.24 1.08 21.72
CA GLY A 103 -23.32 1.95 20.97
C GLY A 103 -21.88 1.47 21.04
N SER A 104 -21.22 1.34 19.89
CA SER A 104 -19.93 0.65 19.82
C SER A 104 -18.86 1.51 20.49
N SER A 105 -18.51 1.17 21.74
CA SER A 105 -17.41 1.84 22.43
C SER A 105 -16.10 1.65 21.66
N ALA A 106 -15.28 2.71 21.60
CA ALA A 106 -13.89 2.69 21.16
C ALA A 106 -12.98 2.60 22.40
N PRO A 107 -12.69 1.38 22.91
CA PRO A 107 -12.02 1.19 24.19
C PRO A 107 -10.63 1.84 24.24
N LEU A 108 -9.84 1.78 23.15
CA LEU A 108 -8.50 2.35 23.13
C LEU A 108 -8.55 3.88 23.06
N VAL A 109 -9.50 4.44 22.32
CA VAL A 109 -9.74 5.89 22.29
C VAL A 109 -10.12 6.38 23.69
N GLN A 110 -10.99 5.65 24.39
CA GLN A 110 -11.41 5.97 25.75
C GLN A 110 -10.24 5.87 26.74
N ALA A 111 -9.46 4.79 26.69
CA ALA A 111 -8.27 4.62 27.52
C ALA A 111 -7.24 5.74 27.29
N LEU A 112 -6.97 6.08 26.03
CA LEU A 112 -6.04 7.16 25.66
C LEU A 112 -6.52 8.52 26.18
N LYS A 113 -7.82 8.80 26.06
CA LYS A 113 -8.43 10.03 26.59
C LYS A 113 -8.31 10.10 28.11
N SER A 114 -8.62 9.01 28.81
CA SER A 114 -8.52 8.94 30.27
C SER A 114 -7.08 9.10 30.76
N ALA A 115 -6.11 8.39 30.17
CA ALA A 115 -4.69 8.51 30.52
C ALA A 115 -4.15 9.93 30.28
N ALA A 116 -4.57 10.57 29.18
CA ALA A 116 -4.22 11.94 28.83
C ALA A 116 -4.73 13.00 29.83
N GLN A 117 -5.85 12.73 30.52
CA GLN A 117 -6.45 13.63 31.50
C GLN A 117 -5.85 13.50 32.91
N GLN A 118 -5.15 12.41 33.20
CA GLN A 118 -4.54 12.20 34.52
C GLN A 118 -3.44 13.23 34.79
N ALA A 119 -3.50 13.86 35.97
CA ALA A 119 -2.47 14.77 36.45
C ALA A 119 -1.29 13.98 37.05
N VAL A 120 -0.45 13.41 36.18
CA VAL A 120 0.72 12.63 36.59
C VAL A 120 2.04 13.39 36.38
N SER A 121 2.94 13.24 37.35
CA SER A 121 4.33 13.66 37.20
C SER A 121 5.07 12.64 36.34
N CYS A 122 5.36 13.00 35.10
CA CYS A 122 5.93 12.07 34.12
C CYS A 122 7.47 12.08 34.18
N PHE A 123 8.04 10.93 34.50
CA PHE A 123 9.48 10.64 34.43
C PHE A 123 9.77 9.53 33.41
N HIS A 124 9.02 9.53 32.31
CA HIS A 124 9.12 8.57 31.22
C HIS A 124 9.18 9.28 29.86
N PHE A 125 9.53 8.55 28.80
CA PHE A 125 9.43 9.01 27.42
C PHE A 125 7.97 9.15 26.97
N PRO A 126 7.65 9.91 25.90
CA PRO A 126 8.53 10.68 25.01
C PRO A 126 9.01 12.02 25.61
N GLY A 127 10.13 12.52 25.09
CA GLY A 127 10.85 13.68 25.64
C GLY A 127 10.10 15.02 25.59
N HIS A 128 9.06 15.16 24.75
CA HIS A 128 8.19 16.35 24.79
C HIS A 128 7.34 16.44 26.07
N ASN A 129 7.32 15.38 26.88
CA ASN A 129 6.73 15.34 28.22
C ASN A 129 5.29 15.87 28.24
N ARG A 130 4.41 15.20 27.47
CA ARG A 130 3.00 15.58 27.31
C ARG A 130 2.78 17.01 26.81
N GLY A 131 3.74 17.50 26.01
CA GLY A 131 3.66 18.80 25.34
C GLY A 131 4.40 19.93 26.06
N LYS A 132 4.88 19.72 27.30
CA LYS A 132 5.63 20.74 28.06
C LYS A 132 6.92 21.17 27.36
N ALA A 133 7.53 20.27 26.58
CA ALA A 133 8.69 20.52 25.75
C ALA A 133 8.39 20.30 24.26
N ALA A 134 7.13 20.46 23.83
CA ALA A 134 6.77 20.39 22.42
C ALA A 134 7.45 21.53 21.63
N PRO A 135 8.06 21.24 20.47
CA PRO A 135 8.56 22.29 19.58
C PRO A 135 7.42 23.23 19.16
N SER A 136 7.61 24.54 19.31
CA SER A 136 6.58 25.56 19.07
C SER A 136 6.04 25.55 17.64
N SER A 137 6.91 25.27 16.66
CA SER A 137 6.52 25.12 15.25
C SER A 137 5.50 24.00 15.05
N MET A 138 5.65 22.90 15.79
CA MET A 138 4.76 21.74 15.67
C MET A 138 3.50 21.90 16.50
N SER A 139 3.59 22.38 17.74
CA SER A 139 2.40 22.61 18.57
C SER A 139 1.48 23.68 17.98
N SER A 140 2.02 24.66 17.24
CA SER A 140 1.21 25.64 16.52
C SER A 140 0.49 25.04 15.31
N LEU A 141 1.05 24.00 14.69
CA LEU A 141 0.47 23.33 13.53
C LEU A 141 -0.63 22.34 13.94
N THR A 142 -0.37 21.47 14.92
CA THR A 142 -1.26 20.35 15.28
C THR A 142 -2.01 20.56 16.59
N GLY A 143 -1.77 21.67 17.28
CA GLY A 143 -2.24 21.90 18.64
C GLY A 143 -1.46 21.08 19.68
N LEU A 144 -1.52 21.54 20.93
CA LEU A 144 -0.87 20.87 22.06
C LEU A 144 -1.51 19.52 22.40
N GLY A 145 -2.82 19.36 22.10
CA GLY A 145 -3.56 18.13 22.38
C GLY A 145 -2.92 16.88 21.74
N THR A 146 -2.35 17.01 20.54
CA THR A 146 -1.62 15.92 19.88
C THR A 146 -0.48 15.38 20.75
N PHE A 147 0.30 16.26 21.37
CA PHE A 147 1.40 15.88 22.28
C PHE A 147 0.92 15.38 23.64
N VAL A 148 -0.27 15.77 24.08
CA VAL A 148 -0.87 15.27 25.32
C VAL A 148 -1.35 13.82 25.14
N HIS A 149 -1.79 13.48 23.93
CA HIS A 149 -2.23 12.12 23.56
C HIS A 149 -1.11 11.23 23.01
N ASP A 150 0.08 11.77 22.71
CA ASP A 150 1.26 10.96 22.37
C ASP A 150 1.90 10.41 23.65
N LEU A 151 1.33 9.29 24.11
CA LEU A 151 1.73 8.57 25.32
C LEU A 151 2.46 7.28 24.95
N PRO A 152 3.44 6.85 25.77
CA PRO A 152 4.09 5.56 25.57
C PRO A 152 3.17 4.42 25.99
N GLU A 153 3.70 3.21 25.97
CA GLU A 153 3.10 2.03 26.57
C GLU A 153 3.02 2.18 28.09
N LEU A 154 1.89 2.73 28.55
CA LEU A 154 1.52 2.83 29.95
C LEU A 154 0.66 1.61 30.33
N PRO A 155 0.68 1.16 31.60
CA PRO A 155 -0.13 0.02 32.05
C PRO A 155 -1.62 0.14 31.70
N GLU A 156 -2.18 1.35 31.70
CA GLU A 156 -3.58 1.60 31.37
C GLU A 156 -3.88 1.58 29.86
N LEU A 157 -2.84 1.67 29.02
CA LEU A 157 -2.95 1.72 27.57
C LEU A 157 -2.64 0.39 26.89
N ASP A 158 -2.15 -0.61 27.65
CA ASP A 158 -1.85 -1.98 27.19
C ASP A 158 -0.61 -2.10 26.29
N ASP A 159 -0.05 -3.30 26.16
CA ASP A 159 1.09 -3.65 25.27
C ASP A 159 0.57 -4.10 23.90
N LEU A 160 1.06 -3.52 22.80
CA LEU A 160 0.65 -3.92 21.44
C LEU A 160 1.03 -5.38 21.11
N PHE A 161 2.15 -5.88 21.63
CA PHE A 161 2.69 -7.20 21.33
C PHE A 161 2.26 -8.27 22.35
N SER A 162 1.78 -7.86 23.52
CA SER A 162 1.16 -8.72 24.51
C SER A 162 -0.16 -8.12 25.05
N PRO A 163 -1.15 -7.89 24.18
CA PRO A 163 -2.34 -7.14 24.56
C PRO A 163 -3.21 -7.93 25.54
N SER A 164 -3.63 -7.25 26.61
CA SER A 164 -4.37 -7.79 27.75
C SER A 164 -5.55 -6.92 28.20
N GLY A 165 -5.67 -5.70 27.65
CA GLY A 165 -6.63 -4.67 28.02
C GLY A 165 -7.18 -3.93 26.80
N ALA A 166 -7.04 -2.59 26.77
CA ALA A 166 -7.72 -1.74 25.79
C ALA A 166 -7.38 -2.06 24.33
N ILE A 167 -6.14 -2.47 24.04
CA ILE A 167 -5.74 -2.91 22.70
C ILE A 167 -6.39 -4.25 22.37
N LEU A 168 -6.38 -5.22 23.30
CA LEU A 168 -7.01 -6.52 23.11
C LEU A 168 -8.52 -6.37 22.81
N ASP A 169 -9.21 -5.52 23.57
CA ASP A 169 -10.64 -5.27 23.39
C ASP A 169 -10.92 -4.58 22.04
N ALA A 170 -10.10 -3.62 21.64
CA ALA A 170 -10.22 -2.97 20.33
C ALA A 170 -10.00 -3.97 19.17
N GLN A 171 -8.99 -4.83 19.29
CA GLN A 171 -8.67 -5.86 18.31
C GLN A 171 -9.75 -6.95 18.23
N ARG A 172 -10.35 -7.36 19.35
CA ARG A 172 -11.49 -8.29 19.38
C ARG A 172 -12.71 -7.72 18.68
N LYS A 173 -13.08 -6.48 18.99
CA LYS A 173 -14.17 -5.77 18.30
C LYS A 173 -13.91 -5.62 16.81
N ALA A 174 -12.66 -5.38 16.41
CA ALA A 174 -12.30 -5.38 14.99
C ALA A 174 -12.45 -6.77 14.36
N SER A 175 -12.01 -7.83 15.06
CA SER A 175 -12.19 -9.21 14.62
C SER A 175 -13.66 -9.56 14.37
N GLU A 176 -14.54 -9.16 15.30
CA GLU A 176 -15.99 -9.34 15.17
C GLU A 176 -16.54 -8.57 13.97
N LEU A 177 -16.19 -7.28 13.83
CA LEU A 177 -16.68 -6.43 12.75
C LEU A 177 -16.25 -6.92 11.36
N PHE A 178 -15.00 -7.34 11.21
CA PHE A 178 -14.43 -7.77 9.93
C PHE A 178 -14.59 -9.28 9.67
N GLY A 179 -15.25 -10.03 10.57
CA GLY A 179 -15.53 -11.45 10.40
C GLY A 179 -14.30 -12.35 10.39
N SER A 180 -13.25 -11.98 11.15
CA SER A 180 -11.99 -12.71 11.27
C SER A 180 -11.89 -13.45 12.61
N SER A 181 -11.05 -14.49 12.66
CA SER A 181 -10.75 -15.21 13.92
C SER A 181 -9.81 -14.41 14.82
N ARG A 182 -8.90 -13.63 14.22
CA ARG A 182 -8.01 -12.71 14.92
C ARG A 182 -7.75 -11.49 14.05
N THR A 183 -7.56 -10.34 14.69
CA THR A 183 -7.16 -9.08 14.04
C THR A 183 -5.98 -8.47 14.79
N TRP A 184 -4.99 -7.98 14.05
CA TRP A 184 -3.87 -7.22 14.58
C TRP A 184 -3.93 -5.78 14.07
N PHE A 185 -3.70 -4.84 14.98
CA PHE A 185 -3.52 -3.43 14.63
C PHE A 185 -2.09 -3.19 14.18
N LEU A 186 -1.95 -2.49 13.05
CA LEU A 186 -0.67 -2.21 12.44
C LEU A 186 -0.38 -0.71 12.42
N VAL A 187 0.79 -0.33 12.93
CA VAL A 187 1.28 1.07 12.92
C VAL A 187 2.48 1.26 12.01
N ASN A 188 2.86 0.24 11.22
CA ASN A 188 3.92 0.32 10.21
C ASN A 188 3.36 0.04 8.79
N GLY A 189 2.08 0.36 8.58
CA GLY A 189 1.36 0.21 7.31
C GLY A 189 1.07 -1.24 6.92
N THR A 190 0.29 -1.42 5.84
CA THR A 190 0.07 -2.74 5.23
C THR A 190 1.38 -3.40 4.80
N THR A 191 2.43 -2.61 4.55
CA THR A 191 3.79 -3.10 4.30
C THR A 191 4.24 -4.14 5.32
N CYS A 192 4.17 -3.83 6.63
CA CYS A 192 4.59 -4.79 7.67
C CYS A 192 3.66 -6.00 7.75
N GLY A 193 2.35 -5.82 7.47
CA GLY A 193 1.39 -6.92 7.45
C GLY A 193 1.64 -7.90 6.31
N ILE A 194 1.97 -7.43 5.10
CA ILE A 194 2.34 -8.28 3.96
C ILE A 194 3.65 -9.02 4.23
N GLN A 195 4.66 -8.30 4.75
CA GLN A 195 5.93 -8.91 5.14
C GLN A 195 5.73 -10.01 6.19
N ALA A 196 4.94 -9.73 7.25
CA ALA A 196 4.62 -10.71 8.28
C ALA A 196 3.85 -11.91 7.74
N SER A 197 2.88 -11.69 6.85
CA SER A 197 2.09 -12.75 6.21
C SER A 197 2.98 -13.70 5.41
N ILE A 198 3.93 -13.15 4.64
CA ILE A 198 4.91 -13.94 3.88
C ILE A 198 5.87 -14.67 4.82
N MET A 199 6.43 -14.00 5.83
CA MET A 199 7.36 -14.61 6.79
C MET A 199 6.71 -15.71 7.65
N ALA A 200 5.41 -15.57 7.95
CA ALA A 200 4.65 -16.56 8.69
C ALA A 200 4.29 -17.79 7.84
N SER A 201 3.99 -17.58 6.56
CA SER A 201 3.52 -18.65 5.66
C SER A 201 4.65 -19.34 4.90
N CYS A 202 5.77 -18.66 4.67
CA CYS A 202 6.90 -19.18 3.89
C CYS A 202 8.15 -19.35 4.76
N SER A 203 8.87 -20.45 4.54
CA SER A 203 10.22 -20.67 5.09
C SER A 203 11.28 -20.41 4.02
N PRO A 204 12.56 -20.16 4.38
CA PRO A 204 13.62 -19.94 3.40
C PRO A 204 13.69 -21.05 2.35
N GLY A 205 13.84 -20.67 1.07
CA GLY A 205 13.90 -21.58 -0.07
C GLY A 205 12.55 -22.15 -0.53
N LYS A 206 11.45 -21.92 0.22
CA LYS A 206 10.10 -22.33 -0.22
C LYS A 206 9.52 -21.33 -1.21
N THR A 207 8.66 -21.83 -2.10
CA THR A 207 8.10 -21.02 -3.19
C THR A 207 6.83 -20.30 -2.78
N LEU A 208 6.74 -18.99 -3.08
CA LEU A 208 5.52 -18.19 -2.99
C LEU A 208 4.99 -17.92 -4.39
N ILE A 209 3.75 -18.27 -4.69
CA ILE A 209 3.08 -17.83 -5.93
C ILE A 209 2.55 -16.42 -5.69
N LEU A 210 2.86 -15.47 -6.57
CA LEU A 210 2.39 -14.08 -6.45
C LEU A 210 2.31 -13.35 -7.81
N PRO A 211 1.43 -12.34 -7.96
CA PRO A 211 1.36 -11.53 -9.18
C PRO A 211 2.66 -10.75 -9.44
N ARG A 212 3.06 -10.60 -10.71
CA ARG A 212 4.25 -9.79 -11.07
C ARG A 212 4.08 -8.30 -10.76
N ASN A 213 2.85 -7.81 -10.69
CA ASN A 213 2.49 -6.45 -10.31
C ASN A 213 2.31 -6.27 -8.77
N SER A 214 2.95 -7.12 -7.96
CA SER A 214 2.94 -6.98 -6.50
C SER A 214 3.65 -5.71 -6.03
N HIS A 215 3.12 -5.12 -4.96
CA HIS A 215 3.72 -3.96 -4.30
C HIS A 215 5.12 -4.29 -3.77
N ILE A 216 5.99 -3.27 -3.63
CA ILE A 216 7.36 -3.40 -3.09
C ILE A 216 7.43 -4.11 -1.72
N SER A 217 6.35 -4.08 -0.94
CA SER A 217 6.25 -4.79 0.34
C SER A 217 6.32 -6.31 0.17
N ALA A 218 5.74 -6.88 -0.89
CA ALA A 218 5.83 -8.30 -1.17
C ALA A 218 7.28 -8.69 -1.52
N ILE A 219 7.96 -7.87 -2.32
CA ILE A 219 9.37 -8.09 -2.68
C ILE A 219 10.28 -8.03 -1.46
N SER A 220 10.10 -7.03 -0.59
CA SER A 220 10.84 -6.98 0.68
C SER A 220 10.48 -8.15 1.60
N GLY A 221 9.23 -8.64 1.58
CA GLY A 221 8.83 -9.88 2.24
C GLY A 221 9.59 -11.12 1.72
N LEU A 222 9.83 -11.22 0.41
CA LEU A 222 10.68 -12.27 -0.18
C LEU A 222 12.13 -12.17 0.32
N VAL A 223 12.69 -10.96 0.39
CA VAL A 223 14.05 -10.72 0.92
C VAL A 223 14.15 -11.18 2.39
N LEU A 224 13.20 -10.77 3.23
CA LEU A 224 13.18 -11.07 4.67
C LEU A 224 12.97 -12.56 4.95
N SER A 225 11.98 -13.18 4.28
CA SER A 225 11.66 -14.60 4.47
C SER A 225 12.65 -15.54 3.79
N GLY A 226 13.34 -15.10 2.72
CA GLY A 226 14.06 -15.99 1.82
C GLY A 226 13.17 -16.88 0.96
N ALA A 227 11.89 -16.56 0.84
CA ALA A 227 10.98 -17.24 -0.08
C ALA A 227 11.38 -16.97 -1.54
N VAL A 228 11.17 -17.96 -2.39
CA VAL A 228 11.47 -17.89 -3.82
C VAL A 228 10.19 -17.55 -4.59
N PRO A 229 10.15 -16.48 -5.41
CA PRO A 229 8.93 -16.12 -6.14
C PRO A 229 8.66 -17.08 -7.29
N LYS A 230 7.38 -17.45 -7.47
CA LYS A 230 6.80 -17.94 -8.73
C LYS A 230 5.82 -16.89 -9.20
N TYR A 231 6.23 -16.06 -10.16
CA TYR A 231 5.39 -14.98 -10.64
C TYR A 231 4.23 -15.47 -11.50
N VAL A 232 3.08 -14.84 -11.29
CA VAL A 232 1.91 -14.95 -12.15
C VAL A 232 1.74 -13.64 -12.91
N MET A 233 1.56 -13.74 -14.21
CA MET A 233 1.31 -12.60 -15.09
C MET A 233 -0.17 -12.25 -15.01
N PRO A 234 -0.56 -11.09 -14.45
CA PRO A 234 -1.95 -10.66 -14.53
C PRO A 234 -2.33 -10.40 -16.00
N GLU A 235 -3.63 -10.46 -16.30
CA GLU A 235 -4.10 -9.93 -17.58
C GLU A 235 -3.70 -8.46 -17.69
N TYR A 236 -3.42 -7.98 -18.90
CA TYR A 236 -3.04 -6.60 -19.13
C TYR A 236 -3.85 -6.03 -20.28
N ASN A 237 -4.54 -4.92 -20.04
CA ASN A 237 -5.24 -4.20 -21.09
C ASN A 237 -4.27 -3.17 -21.71
N PRO A 238 -3.87 -3.35 -22.99
CA PRO A 238 -2.93 -2.45 -23.63
C PRO A 238 -3.56 -1.12 -24.02
N GLU A 239 -4.87 -0.98 -24.17
CA GLU A 239 -5.55 0.30 -24.47
C GLU A 239 -5.50 1.27 -23.29
N TRP A 240 -5.64 0.74 -22.08
CA TRP A 240 -5.64 1.48 -20.83
C TRP A 240 -4.25 1.59 -20.17
N ASP A 241 -3.29 0.73 -20.54
CA ASP A 241 -2.02 0.53 -19.81
C ASP A 241 -2.27 0.17 -18.35
N ILE A 242 -3.19 -0.79 -18.13
CA ILE A 242 -3.63 -1.22 -16.80
C ILE A 242 -3.57 -2.75 -16.70
N PRO A 243 -2.87 -3.31 -15.69
CA PRO A 243 -3.02 -4.72 -15.36
C PRO A 243 -4.37 -4.98 -14.69
N GLY A 244 -5.04 -6.04 -15.13
CA GLY A 244 -6.21 -6.63 -14.49
C GLY A 244 -5.85 -7.40 -13.22
N ALA A 245 -6.83 -8.13 -12.71
CA ALA A 245 -6.66 -9.04 -11.58
C ALA A 245 -6.06 -10.39 -12.02
N VAL A 246 -5.71 -11.23 -11.04
CA VAL A 246 -5.25 -12.61 -11.31
C VAL A 246 -6.44 -13.55 -11.33
N THR A 247 -6.47 -14.45 -12.30
CA THR A 247 -7.54 -15.43 -12.51
C THR A 247 -7.23 -16.78 -11.85
N PRO A 248 -8.26 -17.58 -11.51
CA PRO A 248 -8.07 -18.96 -11.03
C PRO A 248 -7.22 -19.81 -11.96
N LEU A 249 -7.44 -19.70 -13.27
CA LEU A 249 -6.69 -20.44 -14.29
C LEU A 249 -5.19 -20.12 -14.27
N GLN A 250 -4.82 -18.85 -14.05
CA GLN A 250 -3.42 -18.44 -13.95
C GLN A 250 -2.75 -19.02 -12.70
N VAL A 251 -3.45 -19.04 -11.57
CA VAL A 251 -2.94 -19.67 -10.33
C VAL A 251 -2.80 -21.18 -10.51
N GLU A 252 -3.80 -21.84 -11.11
CA GLU A 252 -3.76 -23.28 -11.36
C GLU A 252 -2.59 -23.67 -12.27
N ARG A 253 -2.34 -22.90 -13.34
CA ARG A 253 -1.18 -23.09 -14.21
C ARG A 253 0.13 -22.97 -13.44
N ALA A 254 0.28 -21.94 -12.60
CA ALA A 254 1.48 -21.76 -11.80
C ALA A 254 1.71 -22.92 -10.81
N MET A 255 0.65 -23.46 -10.19
CA MET A 255 0.73 -24.64 -9.34
C MET A 255 1.18 -25.88 -10.14
N LYS A 256 0.55 -26.17 -11.29
CA LYS A 256 0.90 -27.31 -12.16
C LYS A 256 2.34 -27.24 -12.65
N GLU A 257 2.84 -26.04 -12.98
CA GLU A 257 4.23 -25.84 -13.36
C GLU A 257 5.20 -26.17 -12.22
N LEU A 258 4.88 -25.78 -10.98
CA LEU A 258 5.68 -26.14 -9.81
C LEU A 258 5.64 -27.66 -9.55
N GLU A 259 4.46 -28.27 -9.65
CA GLU A 259 4.29 -29.72 -9.47
C GLU A 259 5.15 -30.51 -10.47
N ARG A 260 5.20 -30.08 -11.74
CA ARG A 260 6.08 -30.67 -12.76
C ARG A 260 7.57 -30.57 -12.40
N ASP A 261 7.96 -29.49 -11.74
CA ASP A 261 9.34 -29.27 -11.28
C ASP A 261 9.63 -29.96 -9.93
N GLY A 262 8.69 -30.78 -9.42
CA GLY A 262 8.82 -31.50 -8.14
C GLY A 262 8.72 -30.58 -6.91
N LYS A 263 8.09 -29.41 -7.05
CA LYS A 263 7.94 -28.39 -6.02
C LYS A 263 6.47 -28.18 -5.65
N THR A 264 6.24 -27.65 -4.46
CA THR A 264 4.91 -27.20 -4.01
C THR A 264 5.03 -25.79 -3.46
N ALA A 265 4.03 -24.95 -3.73
CA ALA A 265 3.97 -23.62 -3.16
C ALA A 265 3.72 -23.71 -1.65
N ALA A 266 4.42 -22.87 -0.87
CA ALA A 266 4.16 -22.73 0.55
C ALA A 266 2.96 -21.81 0.83
N ALA A 267 2.67 -20.88 -0.07
CA ALA A 267 1.51 -20.01 -0.02
C ALA A 267 1.21 -19.44 -1.41
N VAL A 268 0.02 -18.89 -1.57
CA VAL A 268 -0.34 -18.00 -2.68
C VAL A 268 -0.61 -16.61 -2.10
N LEU A 269 -0.03 -15.57 -2.70
CA LEU A 269 -0.40 -14.18 -2.46
C LEU A 269 -1.20 -13.67 -3.64
N LEU A 270 -2.30 -12.97 -3.39
CA LEU A 270 -3.08 -12.23 -4.38
C LEU A 270 -3.17 -10.75 -4.03
N ILE A 271 -3.49 -9.94 -5.03
CA ILE A 271 -3.87 -8.53 -4.85
C ILE A 271 -5.33 -8.42 -5.26
N SER A 272 -6.20 -8.10 -4.33
CA SER A 272 -7.63 -7.94 -4.62
C SER A 272 -8.26 -6.98 -3.59
N PRO A 273 -8.78 -5.83 -4.02
CA PRO A 273 -8.81 -5.34 -5.40
C PRO A 273 -7.42 -4.84 -5.88
N THR A 274 -7.23 -4.73 -7.19
CA THR A 274 -6.11 -3.96 -7.75
C THR A 274 -6.23 -2.48 -7.40
N TYR A 275 -5.19 -1.68 -7.67
CA TYR A 275 -5.24 -0.22 -7.45
C TYR A 275 -6.43 0.46 -8.17
N HIS A 276 -6.78 -0.05 -9.35
CA HIS A 276 -7.89 0.42 -10.19
C HIS A 276 -9.25 -0.16 -9.77
N GLY A 277 -9.30 -0.97 -8.70
CA GLY A 277 -10.51 -1.53 -8.13
C GLY A 277 -10.90 -2.92 -8.64
N ILE A 278 -10.15 -3.52 -9.57
CA ILE A 278 -10.54 -4.79 -10.21
C ILE A 278 -10.33 -5.94 -9.21
N CYS A 279 -11.35 -6.77 -9.00
CA CYS A 279 -11.31 -7.87 -8.03
C CYS A 279 -10.95 -9.20 -8.71
N SER A 280 -10.16 -10.03 -8.01
CA SER A 280 -9.96 -11.43 -8.40
C SER A 280 -11.15 -12.29 -7.94
N ASN A 281 -11.36 -13.46 -8.55
CA ASN A 281 -12.27 -14.47 -7.99
C ASN A 281 -11.56 -15.18 -6.82
N VAL A 282 -11.52 -14.52 -5.66
CA VAL A 282 -10.82 -15.00 -4.45
C VAL A 282 -11.43 -16.31 -3.98
N GLU A 283 -12.75 -16.50 -4.11
CA GLU A 283 -13.43 -17.72 -3.66
C GLU A 283 -12.97 -18.97 -4.43
N GLU A 284 -12.88 -18.89 -5.75
CA GLU A 284 -12.41 -20.01 -6.56
C GLU A 284 -10.91 -20.28 -6.34
N ILE A 285 -10.11 -19.22 -6.20
CA ILE A 285 -8.67 -19.37 -5.90
C ILE A 285 -8.47 -19.97 -4.50
N SER A 286 -9.27 -19.57 -3.51
CA SER A 286 -9.24 -20.13 -2.15
C SER A 286 -9.52 -21.64 -2.19
N LYS A 287 -10.61 -22.06 -2.86
CA LYS A 287 -10.94 -23.49 -3.04
C LYS A 287 -9.79 -24.25 -3.71
N LEU A 288 -9.17 -23.66 -4.74
CA LEU A 288 -8.02 -24.24 -5.43
C LEU A 288 -6.82 -24.43 -4.48
N CYS A 289 -6.49 -23.42 -3.67
CA CYS A 289 -5.39 -23.46 -2.72
C CYS A 289 -5.64 -24.48 -1.60
N HIS A 290 -6.82 -24.44 -0.99
CA HIS A 290 -7.19 -25.31 0.14
C HIS A 290 -7.28 -26.78 -0.26
N SER A 291 -7.66 -27.10 -1.51
CA SER A 291 -7.63 -28.48 -2.02
C SER A 291 -6.22 -29.12 -1.99
N ARG A 292 -5.16 -28.29 -1.89
CA ARG A 292 -3.76 -28.69 -1.80
C ARG A 292 -3.13 -28.38 -0.43
N GLY A 293 -3.92 -27.91 0.54
CA GLY A 293 -3.43 -27.47 1.85
C GLY A 293 -2.51 -26.24 1.78
N ILE A 294 -2.65 -25.42 0.74
CA ILE A 294 -1.85 -24.20 0.55
C ILE A 294 -2.64 -23.00 1.11
N PRO A 295 -2.08 -22.19 2.01
CA PRO A 295 -2.74 -20.98 2.50
C PRO A 295 -2.78 -19.87 1.44
N LEU A 296 -3.87 -19.09 1.48
CA LEU A 296 -4.10 -17.93 0.63
C LEU A 296 -3.96 -16.62 1.42
N ILE A 297 -3.01 -15.79 1.01
CA ILE A 297 -2.79 -14.43 1.50
C ILE A 297 -3.39 -13.45 0.49
N VAL A 298 -4.19 -12.49 0.93
CA VAL A 298 -4.72 -11.43 0.07
C VAL A 298 -4.23 -10.07 0.56
N ASP A 299 -3.49 -9.38 -0.30
CA ASP A 299 -3.28 -7.93 -0.20
C ASP A 299 -4.58 -7.23 -0.59
N GLU A 300 -5.37 -6.90 0.42
CA GLU A 300 -6.63 -6.17 0.34
C GLU A 300 -6.43 -4.71 0.78
N ALA A 301 -5.24 -4.15 0.54
CA ALA A 301 -4.89 -2.80 0.96
C ALA A 301 -5.91 -1.74 0.48
N HIS A 302 -6.53 -1.95 -0.68
CA HIS A 302 -7.49 -1.05 -1.29
C HIS A 302 -8.96 -1.47 -1.09
N GLY A 303 -9.23 -2.52 -0.30
CA GLY A 303 -10.56 -3.11 -0.13
C GLY A 303 -11.11 -3.12 1.30
N ALA A 304 -10.54 -2.37 2.24
CA ALA A 304 -10.97 -2.38 3.64
C ALA A 304 -12.43 -1.94 3.88
N HIS A 305 -13.07 -1.28 2.91
CA HIS A 305 -14.48 -0.88 2.92
C HIS A 305 -15.43 -1.94 2.36
N PHE A 306 -14.91 -3.06 1.83
CA PHE A 306 -15.74 -4.15 1.30
C PHE A 306 -16.55 -4.82 2.41
N GLY A 307 -17.70 -5.39 2.05
CA GLY A 307 -18.64 -6.01 3.00
C GLY A 307 -19.51 -5.05 3.83
N PHE A 308 -19.20 -3.73 3.87
CA PHE A 308 -19.95 -2.75 4.66
C PHE A 308 -21.14 -2.10 3.94
N HIS A 309 -21.48 -2.55 2.73
CA HIS A 309 -22.67 -2.15 1.99
C HIS A 309 -22.95 -3.16 0.87
N LEU A 310 -24.23 -3.41 0.53
CA LEU A 310 -24.62 -4.37 -0.51
C LEU A 310 -24.08 -4.06 -1.92
N GLY A 311 -23.74 -2.79 -2.16
CA GLY A 311 -23.12 -2.33 -3.40
C GLY A 311 -21.61 -2.61 -3.52
N PHE A 312 -20.96 -3.12 -2.46
CA PHE A 312 -19.55 -3.47 -2.51
C PHE A 312 -19.32 -4.95 -2.82
N PRO A 313 -18.13 -5.28 -3.37
CA PRO A 313 -17.67 -6.66 -3.38
C PRO A 313 -17.63 -7.26 -1.96
N ARG A 314 -17.68 -8.60 -1.90
CA ARG A 314 -17.36 -9.35 -0.68
C ARG A 314 -15.90 -9.15 -0.30
N THR A 315 -15.61 -9.22 0.99
CA THR A 315 -14.23 -9.17 1.51
C THR A 315 -13.44 -10.42 1.11
N ALA A 316 -12.12 -10.35 1.17
CA ALA A 316 -11.24 -11.51 0.97
C ALA A 316 -11.51 -12.63 1.98
N LEU A 317 -11.79 -12.28 3.25
CA LEU A 317 -12.07 -13.25 4.32
C LEU A 317 -13.40 -14.00 4.12
N GLU A 318 -14.44 -13.30 3.67
CA GLU A 318 -15.72 -13.94 3.28
C GLU A 318 -15.56 -14.87 2.07
N GLN A 319 -14.53 -14.64 1.27
CA GLN A 319 -14.19 -15.47 0.11
C GLN A 319 -13.19 -16.59 0.45
N GLY A 320 -12.79 -16.74 1.72
CA GLY A 320 -11.96 -17.86 2.17
C GLY A 320 -10.45 -17.61 2.12
N ALA A 321 -10.01 -16.34 2.11
CA ALA A 321 -8.60 -16.02 2.38
C ALA A 321 -8.23 -16.41 3.82
N ASP A 322 -7.03 -16.96 4.02
CA ASP A 322 -6.51 -17.30 5.34
C ASP A 322 -5.93 -16.05 6.04
N LEU A 323 -5.32 -15.16 5.27
CA LEU A 323 -4.85 -13.85 5.71
C LEU A 323 -5.34 -12.75 4.76
N ALA A 324 -5.85 -11.65 5.31
CA ALA A 324 -6.18 -10.44 4.57
C ALA A 324 -5.50 -9.23 5.24
N VAL A 325 -4.78 -8.42 4.46
CA VAL A 325 -4.09 -7.23 4.96
C VAL A 325 -4.67 -5.99 4.32
N GLN A 326 -5.16 -5.05 5.13
CA GLN A 326 -5.98 -3.93 4.68
C GLN A 326 -5.37 -2.59 5.11
N SER A 327 -5.29 -1.61 4.20
CA SER A 327 -4.87 -0.25 4.57
C SER A 327 -6.09 0.55 5.02
N THR A 328 -6.37 0.52 6.32
CA THR A 328 -7.47 1.26 6.93
C THR A 328 -7.40 2.75 6.54
N HIS A 329 -6.21 3.35 6.51
CA HIS A 329 -6.05 4.77 6.15
C HIS A 329 -6.30 5.12 4.67
N LYS A 330 -6.31 4.13 3.76
CA LYS A 330 -6.51 4.40 2.31
C LYS A 330 -7.97 4.57 1.96
N VAL A 331 -8.85 3.80 2.60
CA VAL A 331 -10.27 3.69 2.21
C VAL A 331 -11.24 3.88 3.36
N LEU A 332 -10.76 3.80 4.60
CA LEU A 332 -11.49 4.14 5.81
C LEU A 332 -10.90 5.43 6.41
N SER A 333 -11.33 5.77 7.62
CA SER A 333 -11.11 7.09 8.25
C SER A 333 -9.95 7.13 9.26
N SER A 334 -9.04 6.16 9.23
CA SER A 334 -7.88 6.14 10.14
C SER A 334 -6.70 6.96 9.61
N LEU A 335 -5.72 7.26 10.47
CA LEU A 335 -4.57 8.10 10.10
C LEU A 335 -3.59 7.36 9.18
N THR A 336 -2.95 8.07 8.24
CA THR A 336 -1.90 7.52 7.36
C THR A 336 -0.90 6.68 8.15
N GLN A 337 -0.42 5.58 7.56
CA GLN A 337 0.43 4.54 8.17
C GLN A 337 -0.34 3.48 8.98
N SER A 338 -1.57 3.74 9.42
CA SER A 338 -2.36 2.75 10.15
C SER A 338 -3.02 1.70 9.25
N SER A 339 -3.03 0.44 9.67
CA SER A 339 -3.54 -0.71 8.90
C SER A 339 -4.03 -1.82 9.84
N MET A 340 -4.75 -2.81 9.30
CA MET A 340 -5.12 -4.03 10.01
C MET A 340 -4.69 -5.27 9.22
N LEU A 341 -4.33 -6.32 9.94
CA LEU A 341 -4.17 -7.67 9.41
C LEU A 341 -5.21 -8.56 10.07
N HIS A 342 -5.85 -9.39 9.26
CA HIS A 342 -6.89 -10.30 9.70
C HIS A 342 -6.52 -11.74 9.34
N SER A 343 -6.80 -12.69 10.24
CA SER A 343 -6.65 -14.11 9.96
C SER A 343 -7.96 -14.88 10.12
N LYS A 344 -8.13 -15.92 9.33
CA LYS A 344 -9.25 -16.84 9.40
C LYS A 344 -8.80 -18.25 8.99
N GLY A 345 -9.37 -19.27 9.61
CA GLY A 345 -8.95 -20.66 9.39
C GLY A 345 -7.64 -21.03 10.10
N GLU A 346 -7.12 -22.22 9.79
CA GLU A 346 -6.05 -22.89 10.55
C GLU A 346 -4.79 -23.18 9.73
N LEU A 347 -4.75 -22.82 8.43
CA LEU A 347 -3.59 -23.10 7.57
C LEU A 347 -2.37 -22.22 7.87
N VAL A 348 -2.57 -21.12 8.60
CA VAL A 348 -1.49 -20.21 9.03
C VAL A 348 -1.47 -20.09 10.54
N ASP A 349 -0.30 -20.35 11.15
CA ASP A 349 -0.06 -20.18 12.58
C ASP A 349 -0.14 -18.68 12.99
N ALA A 350 -1.23 -18.31 13.66
CA ALA A 350 -1.48 -16.94 14.14
C ALA A 350 -0.43 -16.45 15.17
N ASP A 351 0.18 -17.36 15.94
CA ASP A 351 1.24 -16.97 16.88
C ASP A 351 2.55 -16.71 16.13
N ARG A 352 2.80 -17.42 15.02
CA ARG A 352 3.90 -17.08 14.12
C ARG A 352 3.69 -15.72 13.47
N VAL A 353 2.47 -15.39 13.05
CA VAL A 353 2.13 -14.04 12.57
C VAL A 353 2.45 -12.99 13.65
N SER A 354 2.05 -13.23 14.90
CA SER A 354 2.32 -12.32 16.02
C SER A 354 3.82 -12.10 16.25
N ARG A 355 4.63 -13.17 16.24
CA ARG A 355 6.11 -13.09 16.33
C ARG A 355 6.72 -12.32 15.17
N CYS A 356 6.21 -12.51 13.94
CA CYS A 356 6.67 -11.76 12.77
C CYS A 356 6.34 -10.27 12.89
N LEU A 357 5.14 -9.91 13.35
CA LEU A 357 4.75 -8.52 13.57
C LEU A 357 5.60 -7.86 14.66
N GLN A 358 5.95 -8.57 15.73
CA GLN A 358 6.86 -8.06 16.77
C GLN A 358 8.25 -7.70 16.23
N MET A 359 8.75 -8.44 15.22
CA MET A 359 10.03 -8.11 14.57
C MET A 359 9.95 -6.92 13.62
N LEU A 360 8.78 -6.66 13.02
CA LEU A 360 8.62 -5.71 11.92
C LEU A 360 8.06 -4.35 12.36
N GLN A 361 7.34 -4.32 13.48
CA GLN A 361 6.76 -3.09 14.01
C GLN A 361 7.69 -2.41 15.01
N SER A 362 7.44 -1.12 15.26
CA SER A 362 8.17 -0.36 16.27
C SER A 362 7.95 -0.94 17.68
N SER A 363 9.01 -1.05 18.48
CA SER A 363 8.93 -1.32 19.92
C SER A 363 8.39 -0.13 20.73
N SER A 364 8.06 0.97 20.07
CA SER A 364 7.37 2.13 20.63
C SER A 364 6.29 2.55 19.63
N PRO A 365 5.15 1.84 19.59
CA PRO A 365 4.09 2.11 18.63
C PRO A 365 3.41 3.44 18.93
N SER A 366 2.89 4.10 17.89
CA SER A 366 2.13 5.34 18.08
C SER A 366 0.70 5.03 18.54
N TYR A 367 0.35 5.43 19.75
CA TYR A 367 -1.01 5.28 20.28
C TYR A 367 -2.02 6.16 19.56
N LEU A 368 -1.59 7.26 18.92
CA LEU A 368 -2.44 8.04 18.03
C LEU A 368 -2.88 7.21 16.81
N LEU A 369 -1.96 6.44 16.21
CA LEU A 369 -2.28 5.55 15.10
C LEU A 369 -3.18 4.39 15.56
N LEU A 370 -2.86 3.75 16.69
CA LEU A 370 -3.68 2.66 17.23
C LEU A 370 -5.10 3.14 17.59
N ALA A 371 -5.24 4.28 18.26
CA ALA A 371 -6.54 4.86 18.59
C ALA A 371 -7.33 5.25 17.34
N SER A 372 -6.66 5.70 16.26
CA SER A 372 -7.33 5.98 14.99
C SER A 372 -7.92 4.72 14.32
N LEU A 373 -7.28 3.56 14.49
CA LEU A 373 -7.82 2.27 14.02
C LEU A 373 -9.08 1.87 14.78
N ASP A 374 -9.05 1.98 16.11
CA ASP A 374 -10.21 1.70 16.95
C ASP A 374 -11.37 2.68 16.67
N ALA A 375 -11.06 3.96 16.47
CA ALA A 375 -12.04 4.98 16.09
C ALA A 375 -12.69 4.70 14.72
N ALA A 376 -11.90 4.33 13.71
CA ALA A 376 -12.41 4.00 12.38
C ALA A 376 -13.32 2.75 12.41
N ARG A 377 -12.93 1.71 13.17
CA ARG A 377 -13.76 0.53 13.42
C ARG A 377 -15.07 0.91 14.14
N ALA A 378 -15.00 1.75 15.17
CA ALA A 378 -16.19 2.21 15.90
C ALA A 378 -17.16 2.95 14.98
N GLN A 379 -16.64 3.86 14.14
CA GLN A 379 -17.44 4.61 13.18
C GLN A 379 -18.22 3.70 12.22
N LEU A 380 -17.59 2.65 11.71
CA LEU A 380 -18.25 1.66 10.85
C LEU A 380 -19.34 0.89 11.61
N SER A 381 -19.06 0.51 12.86
CA SER A 381 -20.03 -0.22 13.70
C SER A 381 -21.25 0.64 14.05
N ASP A 382 -21.06 1.94 14.27
CA ASP A 382 -22.11 2.86 14.68
C ASP A 382 -23.01 3.31 13.52
N ASN A 383 -22.54 3.21 12.27
CA ASN A 383 -23.30 3.64 11.09
C ASN A 383 -23.16 2.65 9.93
N PRO A 384 -24.03 1.63 9.84
CA PRO A 384 -24.05 0.66 8.75
C PRO A 384 -24.27 1.28 7.35
N GLU A 385 -24.91 2.45 7.28
CA GLU A 385 -25.26 3.11 6.01
C GLU A 385 -24.24 4.18 5.58
N ILE A 386 -23.07 4.23 6.23
CA ILE A 386 -22.10 5.33 6.06
C ILE A 386 -21.62 5.52 4.61
N PHE A 387 -21.65 4.46 3.79
CA PHE A 387 -21.16 4.49 2.41
C PHE A 387 -22.21 4.86 1.36
N GLY A 388 -23.50 4.88 1.68
CA GLY A 388 -24.57 5.06 0.68
C GLY A 388 -24.38 6.33 -0.17
N ARG A 389 -24.09 7.46 0.49
CA ARG A 389 -23.83 8.74 -0.20
C ARG A 389 -22.60 8.68 -1.12
N ALA A 390 -21.51 8.05 -0.68
CA ALA A 390 -20.28 7.94 -1.48
C ALA A 390 -20.51 7.09 -2.73
N LEU A 391 -21.30 6.01 -2.61
CA LEU A 391 -21.70 5.18 -3.73
C LEU A 391 -22.58 5.94 -4.73
N ASP A 392 -23.59 6.66 -4.26
CA ASP A 392 -24.46 7.48 -5.10
C ASP A 392 -23.65 8.54 -5.87
N MET A 393 -22.76 9.25 -5.19
CA MET A 393 -21.89 10.25 -5.81
C MET A 393 -20.95 9.63 -6.85
N SER A 394 -20.38 8.45 -6.56
CA SER A 394 -19.52 7.75 -7.52
C SER A 394 -20.30 7.29 -8.75
N ALA A 395 -21.51 6.75 -8.57
CA ALA A 395 -22.37 6.34 -9.67
C ALA A 395 -22.80 7.54 -10.53
N GLU A 396 -23.18 8.67 -9.92
CA GLU A 396 -23.49 9.92 -10.61
C GLU A 396 -22.28 10.42 -11.41
N ALA A 397 -21.09 10.42 -10.79
CA ALA A 397 -19.85 10.82 -11.44
C ALA A 397 -19.56 9.95 -12.67
N LYS A 398 -19.57 8.62 -12.53
CA LYS A 398 -19.34 7.67 -13.64
C LYS A 398 -20.32 7.92 -14.78
N LYS A 399 -21.62 8.07 -14.48
CA LYS A 399 -22.65 8.37 -15.48
C LYS A 399 -22.35 9.66 -16.24
N HIS A 400 -22.05 10.77 -15.53
CA HIS A 400 -21.78 12.04 -16.18
C HIS A 400 -20.48 12.03 -16.99
N LEU A 401 -19.42 11.36 -16.49
CA LEU A 401 -18.15 11.24 -17.18
C LEU A 401 -18.27 10.44 -18.48
N SER A 402 -19.04 9.34 -18.47
CA SER A 402 -19.28 8.53 -19.68
C SER A 402 -20.04 9.25 -20.79
N LEU A 403 -20.73 10.36 -20.49
CA LEU A 403 -21.43 11.17 -21.48
C LEU A 403 -20.54 12.24 -22.16
N ILE A 404 -19.31 12.44 -21.67
CA ILE A 404 -18.41 13.46 -22.20
C ILE A 404 -17.70 12.91 -23.45
N PRO A 405 -17.78 13.58 -24.61
CA PRO A 405 -17.11 13.13 -25.83
C PRO A 405 -15.59 12.96 -25.63
N GLY A 406 -15.03 11.86 -26.11
CA GLY A 406 -13.59 11.58 -26.00
C GLY A 406 -13.12 11.09 -24.62
N ILE A 407 -13.98 11.09 -23.61
CA ILE A 407 -13.67 10.53 -22.29
C ILE A 407 -14.21 9.10 -22.20
N SER A 408 -13.44 8.21 -21.58
CA SER A 408 -13.86 6.83 -21.28
C SER A 408 -13.78 6.57 -19.78
N VAL A 409 -14.63 5.68 -19.25
CA VAL A 409 -14.58 5.24 -17.85
C VAL A 409 -14.26 3.75 -17.83
N LEU A 410 -13.27 3.33 -17.06
CA LEU A 410 -12.85 1.94 -16.97
C LEU A 410 -13.99 1.07 -16.43
N GLY A 411 -14.23 -0.06 -17.08
CA GLY A 411 -15.23 -1.04 -16.67
C GLY A 411 -14.72 -2.47 -16.92
N LEU A 412 -15.44 -3.46 -16.39
CA LEU A 412 -15.07 -4.87 -16.51
C LEU A 412 -15.03 -5.36 -17.96
N SER A 413 -15.84 -4.77 -18.84
CA SER A 413 -15.82 -5.04 -20.29
C SER A 413 -14.53 -4.60 -20.99
N SER A 414 -13.61 -3.93 -20.27
CA SER A 414 -12.27 -3.64 -20.76
C SER A 414 -11.32 -4.85 -20.62
N PHE A 415 -11.76 -5.96 -20.07
CA PHE A 415 -10.94 -7.15 -19.89
C PHE A 415 -11.58 -8.35 -20.56
N ASP A 416 -10.74 -9.25 -21.08
CA ASP A 416 -11.17 -10.50 -21.71
C ASP A 416 -11.61 -11.51 -20.63
N SER A 417 -10.98 -11.47 -19.46
CA SER A 417 -11.38 -12.32 -18.33
C SER A 417 -12.66 -11.82 -17.67
N ALA A 418 -13.51 -12.76 -17.26
CA ALA A 418 -14.71 -12.51 -16.48
C ALA A 418 -14.37 -12.21 -15.01
N PHE A 419 -13.79 -11.04 -14.74
CA PHE A 419 -13.56 -10.58 -13.36
C PHE A 419 -14.91 -10.33 -12.64
N PRO A 420 -15.05 -10.75 -11.37
CA PRO A 420 -16.34 -10.72 -10.67
C PRO A 420 -16.84 -9.32 -10.33
N ALA A 421 -15.94 -8.36 -10.07
CA ALA A 421 -16.32 -7.03 -9.62
C ALA A 421 -15.21 -5.98 -9.86
N ILE A 422 -15.63 -4.71 -9.87
CA ILE A 422 -14.77 -3.53 -9.79
C ILE A 422 -15.25 -2.65 -8.62
N ASP A 423 -14.33 -2.15 -7.81
CA ASP A 423 -14.65 -1.25 -6.69
C ASP A 423 -15.45 -0.03 -7.18
N PRO A 424 -16.70 0.14 -6.74
CA PRO A 424 -17.53 1.24 -7.19
C PRO A 424 -16.96 2.61 -6.80
N LEU A 425 -16.11 2.72 -5.77
CA LEU A 425 -15.50 3.98 -5.33
C LEU A 425 -14.15 4.29 -6.03
N ARG A 426 -13.74 3.44 -6.98
CA ARG A 426 -12.65 3.74 -7.92
C ARG A 426 -13.23 4.22 -9.23
N ILE A 427 -12.81 5.41 -9.66
CA ILE A 427 -13.17 5.99 -10.94
C ILE A 427 -11.90 6.18 -11.75
N THR A 428 -11.70 5.37 -12.79
CA THR A 428 -10.59 5.53 -13.72
C THR A 428 -11.10 6.10 -15.03
N VAL A 429 -10.53 7.23 -15.42
CA VAL A 429 -10.90 8.01 -16.60
C VAL A 429 -9.80 7.87 -17.65
N GLY A 430 -10.16 7.52 -18.88
CA GLY A 430 -9.25 7.30 -20.00
C GLY A 430 -9.28 8.44 -21.01
N PHE A 431 -8.10 8.76 -21.56
CA PHE A 431 -7.88 9.92 -22.44
C PHE A 431 -7.42 9.57 -23.86
N SER A 432 -7.39 8.28 -24.22
CA SER A 432 -6.87 7.81 -25.52
C SER A 432 -7.58 8.45 -26.73
N ARG A 433 -8.87 8.79 -26.61
CA ARG A 433 -9.66 9.46 -27.65
C ARG A 433 -9.46 10.98 -27.70
N LEU A 434 -8.89 11.58 -26.66
CA LEU A 434 -8.46 12.98 -26.66
C LEU A 434 -7.04 13.15 -27.22
N ASN A 435 -6.34 12.04 -27.46
CA ASN A 435 -4.96 12.06 -27.96
C ASN A 435 -3.98 12.79 -27.02
N ILE A 436 -4.19 12.64 -25.71
CA ILE A 436 -3.30 13.15 -24.66
C ILE A 436 -2.97 12.03 -23.67
N SER A 437 -1.82 12.15 -22.99
CA SER A 437 -1.47 11.24 -21.90
C SER A 437 -2.19 11.62 -20.61
N GLY A 438 -2.27 10.67 -19.66
CA GLY A 438 -2.78 10.95 -18.32
C GLY A 438 -1.97 12.03 -17.59
N TYR A 439 -0.66 12.13 -17.85
CA TYR A 439 0.22 13.17 -17.31
C TYR A 439 -0.12 14.58 -17.82
N VAL A 440 -0.40 14.72 -19.12
CA VAL A 440 -0.83 16.00 -19.70
C VAL A 440 -2.20 16.40 -19.14
N ALA A 441 -3.13 15.44 -19.06
CA ALA A 441 -4.41 15.68 -18.43
C ALA A 441 -4.24 16.11 -16.95
N ASP A 442 -3.28 15.54 -16.22
CA ASP A 442 -3.08 15.82 -14.79
C ASP A 442 -2.54 17.21 -14.57
N GLU A 443 -1.61 17.65 -15.43
CA GLU A 443 -1.08 19.01 -15.39
C GLU A 443 -2.20 20.05 -15.54
N ILE A 444 -3.12 19.85 -16.48
CA ILE A 444 -4.26 20.75 -16.74
C ILE A 444 -5.27 20.69 -15.59
N VAL A 445 -5.70 19.49 -15.21
CA VAL A 445 -6.69 19.27 -14.14
C VAL A 445 -6.20 19.80 -12.79
N SER A 446 -4.91 19.63 -12.46
CA SER A 446 -4.31 20.14 -11.24
C SER A 446 -4.11 21.66 -11.27
N SER A 447 -3.60 22.21 -12.37
CA SER A 447 -3.24 23.64 -12.43
C SER A 447 -4.44 24.57 -12.59
N GLU A 448 -5.45 24.15 -13.34
CA GLU A 448 -6.60 25.00 -13.68
C GLU A 448 -7.83 24.69 -12.83
N HIS A 449 -8.00 23.44 -12.41
CA HIS A 449 -9.17 23.00 -11.62
C HIS A 449 -8.83 22.64 -10.18
N HIS A 450 -7.55 22.67 -9.79
CA HIS A 450 -7.11 22.32 -8.43
C HIS A 450 -7.60 20.95 -7.94
N ILE A 451 -7.69 20.00 -8.87
CA ILE A 451 -8.02 18.60 -8.56
C ILE A 451 -6.73 17.80 -8.53
N VAL A 452 -6.57 17.01 -7.47
CA VAL A 452 -5.47 16.05 -7.34
C VAL A 452 -6.06 14.66 -7.53
N CYS A 453 -5.58 13.93 -8.53
CA CYS A 453 -5.96 12.55 -8.70
C CYS A 453 -5.14 11.62 -7.79
N GLU A 454 -5.63 10.40 -7.59
CA GLU A 454 -4.98 9.41 -6.74
C GLU A 454 -3.83 8.71 -7.50
N LEU A 455 -4.02 8.42 -8.79
CA LEU A 455 -3.00 7.81 -9.64
C LEU A 455 -3.06 8.38 -11.06
N VAL A 456 -1.90 8.80 -11.56
CA VAL A 456 -1.70 9.20 -12.95
C VAL A 456 -1.07 8.03 -13.70
N GLY A 457 -1.74 7.56 -14.76
CA GLY A 457 -1.22 6.57 -15.70
C GLY A 457 -0.77 7.22 -17.01
N THR A 458 -0.17 6.43 -17.90
CA THR A 458 0.23 6.95 -19.23
C THR A 458 -0.99 7.34 -20.08
N ARG A 459 -2.15 6.68 -19.87
CA ARG A 459 -3.38 6.85 -20.68
C ARG A 459 -4.63 7.16 -19.87
N SER A 460 -4.51 7.21 -18.55
CA SER A 460 -5.65 7.33 -17.65
C SER A 460 -5.30 8.08 -16.37
N GLN A 461 -6.33 8.47 -15.63
CA GLN A 461 -6.24 8.96 -14.25
C GLN A 461 -7.24 8.20 -13.40
N THR A 462 -6.83 7.83 -12.20
CA THR A 462 -7.71 7.19 -11.21
C THR A 462 -7.99 8.14 -10.06
N PHE A 463 -9.26 8.19 -9.67
CA PHE A 463 -9.79 8.98 -8.57
C PHE A 463 -10.41 8.05 -7.54
N ALA A 464 -10.21 8.38 -6.26
CA ALA A 464 -10.81 7.68 -5.14
C ALA A 464 -11.95 8.53 -4.55
N VAL A 465 -13.16 8.00 -4.58
CA VAL A 465 -14.29 8.56 -3.82
C VAL A 465 -14.23 7.99 -2.40
N ASN A 466 -14.39 8.85 -1.39
CA ASN A 466 -14.34 8.47 0.01
C ASN A 466 -15.46 9.13 0.82
N LEU A 467 -15.57 8.79 2.10
CA LEU A 467 -16.62 9.29 3.00
C LEU A 467 -16.62 10.82 3.15
N GLY A 468 -15.48 11.47 2.91
CA GLY A 468 -15.32 12.92 2.96
C GLY A 468 -15.54 13.62 1.61
N THR A 469 -15.72 12.89 0.51
CA THR A 469 -15.98 13.48 -0.81
C THR A 469 -17.30 14.26 -0.79
N ARG A 470 -17.31 15.46 -1.36
CA ARG A 470 -18.52 16.28 -1.45
C ARG A 470 -19.04 16.36 -2.89
N LYS A 471 -20.31 16.74 -3.02
CA LYS A 471 -20.97 16.90 -4.33
C LYS A 471 -20.25 17.93 -5.21
N GLU A 472 -19.76 19.01 -4.61
CA GLU A 472 -19.01 20.06 -5.31
C GLU A 472 -17.70 19.53 -5.90
N ASP A 473 -17.08 18.56 -5.24
CA ASP A 473 -15.83 17.95 -5.72
C ASP A 473 -16.09 17.08 -6.95
N ILE A 474 -17.20 16.32 -6.98
CA ILE A 474 -17.66 15.59 -8.16
C ILE A 474 -18.04 16.52 -9.32
N GLN A 475 -18.74 17.62 -9.03
CA GLN A 475 -19.09 18.61 -10.04
C GLN A 475 -17.84 19.23 -10.67
N ARG A 476 -16.84 19.56 -9.85
CA ARG A 476 -15.55 20.08 -10.34
C ARG A 476 -14.83 19.07 -11.23
N LEU A 477 -14.83 17.79 -10.85
CA LEU A 477 -14.26 16.71 -11.67
C LEU A 477 -14.96 16.58 -13.03
N VAL A 478 -16.29 16.59 -13.06
CA VAL A 478 -17.04 16.52 -14.31
C VAL A 478 -16.77 17.75 -15.19
N LEU A 479 -16.69 18.95 -14.59
CA LEU A 479 -16.38 20.18 -15.32
C LEU A 479 -14.96 20.17 -15.89
N SER A 480 -13.96 19.67 -15.15
CA SER A 480 -12.58 19.58 -15.66
C SER A 480 -12.48 18.63 -16.84
N MET A 481 -13.21 17.51 -16.82
CA MET A 481 -13.22 16.57 -17.95
C MET A 481 -13.95 17.12 -19.17
N LYS A 482 -15.00 17.94 -18.98
CA LYS A 482 -15.63 18.70 -20.08
C LYS A 482 -14.68 19.73 -20.68
N HIS A 483 -13.87 20.40 -19.86
CA HIS A 483 -12.85 21.33 -20.33
C HIS A 483 -11.82 20.62 -21.24
N LEU A 484 -11.24 19.52 -20.76
CA LEU A 484 -10.32 18.69 -21.56
C LEU A 484 -10.95 18.21 -22.87
N SER A 485 -12.21 17.76 -22.82
CA SER A 485 -12.94 17.35 -24.02
C SER A 485 -13.09 18.49 -25.02
N SER A 486 -13.47 19.69 -24.58
CA SER A 486 -13.60 20.87 -25.44
C SER A 486 -12.30 21.22 -26.16
N ASP A 487 -11.18 21.19 -25.44
CA ASP A 487 -9.89 21.62 -25.98
C ASP A 487 -9.28 20.59 -26.93
N PHE A 488 -9.41 19.30 -26.62
CA PHE A 488 -8.66 18.24 -27.31
C PHE A 488 -9.50 17.35 -28.22
N TYR A 489 -10.80 17.17 -27.95
CA TYR A 489 -11.62 16.24 -28.74
C TYR A 489 -11.86 16.80 -30.15
N GLN A 490 -12.32 18.05 -30.26
CA GLN A 490 -12.57 18.68 -31.55
C GLN A 490 -11.28 18.90 -32.35
N ALA A 491 -10.18 19.25 -31.67
CA ALA A 491 -8.88 19.45 -32.32
C ALA A 491 -8.26 18.17 -32.90
N ASN A 492 -8.74 17.00 -32.47
CA ASN A 492 -8.22 15.69 -32.86
C ASN A 492 -9.26 14.81 -33.57
N GLU A 493 -10.42 15.35 -33.93
CA GLU A 493 -11.45 14.64 -34.68
C GLU A 493 -10.88 14.16 -36.04
N GLY A 494 -10.90 12.84 -36.26
CA GLY A 494 -10.34 12.21 -37.48
C GLY A 494 -8.84 11.88 -37.44
N LYS A 495 -8.11 12.19 -36.36
CA LYS A 495 -6.71 11.74 -36.19
C LYS A 495 -6.67 10.36 -35.55
N THR A 496 -5.76 9.49 -36.01
CA THR A 496 -5.49 8.21 -35.38
C THR A 496 -5.02 8.43 -33.94
N SER A 497 -5.66 7.73 -32.99
CA SER A 497 -5.29 7.75 -31.57
C SER A 497 -3.79 7.45 -31.41
N LEU A 498 -3.12 8.19 -30.52
CA LEU A 498 -1.75 7.97 -30.10
C LEU A 498 -1.62 6.50 -29.67
N LYS A 499 -1.07 5.69 -30.56
CA LYS A 499 -0.43 4.44 -30.18
C LYS A 499 0.84 4.80 -29.42
N SER A 500 0.70 5.25 -28.17
CA SER A 500 1.85 5.38 -27.28
C SER A 500 2.41 3.97 -27.10
N GLY A 501 3.53 3.66 -27.77
CA GLY A 501 4.16 2.33 -27.76
C GLY A 501 4.70 1.90 -26.38
N VAL A 502 4.51 2.73 -25.35
CA VAL A 502 4.98 2.48 -23.99
C VAL A 502 3.93 1.60 -23.28
N CYS A 503 4.24 0.31 -23.15
CA CYS A 503 3.47 -0.65 -22.35
C CYS A 503 4.41 -1.25 -21.29
N ALA A 504 3.89 -1.49 -20.09
CA ALA A 504 4.69 -2.10 -19.04
C ALA A 504 5.20 -3.50 -19.48
N PRO A 505 6.51 -3.78 -19.41
CA PRO A 505 7.08 -5.04 -19.86
C PRO A 505 6.95 -6.10 -18.78
N LEU A 506 5.71 -6.50 -18.48
CA LEU A 506 5.44 -7.39 -17.35
C LEU A 506 6.03 -8.80 -17.61
N GLY A 507 6.21 -9.24 -18.86
CA GLY A 507 6.49 -10.63 -19.22
C GLY A 507 7.92 -11.02 -19.64
N THR A 508 8.91 -10.12 -19.63
CA THR A 508 10.24 -10.40 -20.19
C THR A 508 11.34 -10.68 -19.16
N SER A 509 11.00 -10.76 -17.87
CA SER A 509 11.98 -10.90 -16.79
C SER A 509 12.46 -12.35 -16.58
N SER A 510 13.78 -12.55 -16.58
CA SER A 510 14.43 -13.81 -16.19
C SER A 510 15.15 -13.62 -14.85
N MET A 511 14.75 -14.37 -13.82
CA MET A 511 15.38 -14.34 -12.49
C MET A 511 16.64 -15.22 -12.47
N GLN A 512 17.82 -14.60 -12.26
CA GLN A 512 19.10 -15.29 -12.10
C GLN A 512 19.49 -15.49 -10.64
N LEU A 513 19.11 -14.54 -9.79
CA LEU A 513 19.28 -14.63 -8.34
C LEU A 513 17.92 -14.47 -7.66
N THR A 514 17.75 -15.07 -6.48
CA THR A 514 16.57 -14.76 -5.66
C THR A 514 16.61 -13.27 -5.25
N PRO A 515 15.46 -12.64 -4.94
CA PRO A 515 15.46 -11.25 -4.48
C PRO A 515 16.34 -11.06 -3.24
N ARG A 516 16.38 -12.07 -2.35
CA ARG A 516 17.24 -12.07 -1.17
C ARG A 516 18.72 -12.08 -1.54
N ASP A 517 19.14 -12.99 -2.41
CA ASP A 517 20.55 -13.11 -2.79
C ASP A 517 21.04 -11.87 -3.52
N ALA A 518 20.22 -11.32 -4.43
CA ALA A 518 20.54 -10.06 -5.12
C ALA A 518 20.61 -8.87 -4.14
N PHE A 519 19.72 -8.83 -3.15
CA PHE A 519 19.75 -7.79 -2.12
C PHE A 519 21.06 -7.82 -1.31
N PHE A 520 21.57 -8.99 -0.93
CA PHE A 520 22.82 -9.12 -0.17
C PHE A 520 24.08 -9.23 -1.02
N ALA A 521 23.95 -9.42 -2.33
CA ALA A 521 25.09 -9.46 -3.24
C ALA A 521 25.86 -8.13 -3.24
N LYS A 522 27.17 -8.22 -3.47
CA LYS A 522 28.00 -7.06 -3.78
C LYS A 522 27.49 -6.43 -5.08
N LYS A 523 27.47 -5.08 -5.11
CA LYS A 523 26.95 -4.31 -6.24
C LYS A 523 28.00 -3.34 -6.73
N ARG A 524 27.98 -3.07 -8.02
CA ARG A 524 28.73 -1.98 -8.64
C ARG A 524 27.81 -1.09 -9.47
N LYS A 525 28.21 0.17 -9.58
CA LYS A 525 27.53 1.16 -10.41
C LYS A 525 28.01 1.05 -11.86
N VAL A 526 27.07 1.04 -12.80
CA VAL A 526 27.33 1.03 -14.24
C VAL A 526 26.52 2.12 -14.93
N LEU A 527 26.96 2.57 -16.10
CA LEU A 527 26.13 3.43 -16.95
C LEU A 527 24.90 2.65 -17.43
N ILE A 528 23.78 3.33 -17.64
CA ILE A 528 22.54 2.66 -18.03
C ILE A 528 22.69 1.86 -19.34
N GLY A 529 23.42 2.40 -20.32
CA GLY A 529 23.68 1.69 -21.59
C GLY A 529 24.56 0.44 -21.44
N GLU A 530 25.33 0.35 -20.36
CA GLU A 530 26.15 -0.83 -20.04
C GLU A 530 25.42 -1.84 -19.16
N SER A 531 24.19 -1.55 -18.72
CA SER A 531 23.45 -2.40 -17.78
C SER A 531 22.74 -3.58 -18.44
N LEU A 532 22.50 -3.50 -19.75
CA LEU A 532 21.78 -4.52 -20.51
C LEU A 532 22.41 -5.91 -20.35
N GLY A 533 21.58 -6.91 -20.07
CA GLY A 533 22.02 -8.29 -19.85
C GLY A 533 22.68 -8.57 -18.51
N LYS A 534 22.90 -7.56 -17.65
CA LYS A 534 23.43 -7.74 -16.30
C LYS A 534 22.32 -8.04 -15.30
N ILE A 535 22.69 -8.56 -14.14
CA ILE A 535 21.74 -8.85 -13.05
C ILE A 535 21.45 -7.56 -12.28
N CYS A 536 20.18 -7.18 -12.22
CA CYS A 536 19.71 -5.99 -11.52
C CYS A 536 20.03 -6.08 -10.02
N GLY A 537 20.64 -5.03 -9.47
CA GLY A 537 20.91 -4.90 -8.04
C GLY A 537 19.88 -4.06 -7.29
N GLU A 538 18.87 -3.53 -7.98
CA GLU A 538 17.96 -2.50 -7.47
C GLU A 538 16.49 -2.86 -7.70
N LEU A 539 15.62 -2.32 -6.86
CA LEU A 539 14.17 -2.45 -7.00
C LEU A 539 13.62 -1.17 -7.61
N ILE A 540 13.45 -1.15 -8.93
CA ILE A 540 13.14 0.09 -9.67
C ILE A 540 11.68 0.12 -10.06
N CYS A 541 10.98 1.18 -9.62
CA CYS A 541 9.56 1.37 -9.85
C CYS A 541 9.28 2.80 -10.35
N PRO A 542 8.44 2.97 -11.38
CA PRO A 542 7.70 4.22 -11.56
C PRO A 542 6.78 4.45 -10.35
N TYR A 543 6.69 5.69 -9.90
CA TYR A 543 5.88 6.05 -8.74
C TYR A 543 5.03 7.31 -8.99
N PRO A 544 3.74 7.29 -8.60
CA PRO A 544 2.95 6.15 -8.09
C PRO A 544 2.62 5.10 -9.19
N PRO A 545 2.23 3.84 -8.87
CA PRO A 545 1.89 3.29 -7.55
C PRO A 545 2.99 2.45 -6.86
N GLY A 546 4.21 2.39 -7.42
CA GLY A 546 5.28 1.57 -6.84
C GLY A 546 5.17 0.08 -7.19
N ILE A 547 4.78 -0.22 -8.43
CA ILE A 547 4.90 -1.57 -9.00
C ILE A 547 6.29 -1.70 -9.63
N PRO A 548 7.10 -2.70 -9.25
CA PRO A 548 8.45 -2.84 -9.79
C PRO A 548 8.45 -3.20 -11.28
N VAL A 549 9.19 -2.43 -12.06
CA VAL A 549 9.57 -2.83 -13.43
C VAL A 549 10.75 -3.78 -13.34
N LEU A 550 11.78 -3.42 -12.56
CA LEU A 550 12.94 -4.28 -12.29
C LEU A 550 12.96 -4.70 -10.82
N VAL A 551 13.13 -6.00 -10.59
CA VAL A 551 13.33 -6.59 -9.26
C VAL A 551 14.80 -7.03 -9.13
N PRO A 552 15.45 -6.84 -7.97
CA PRO A 552 16.80 -7.35 -7.75
C PRO A 552 16.88 -8.85 -8.06
N GLY A 553 17.88 -9.23 -8.85
CA GLY A 553 18.10 -10.61 -9.29
C GLY A 553 17.58 -10.92 -10.69
N GLU A 554 16.78 -10.04 -11.29
CA GLU A 554 16.36 -10.15 -12.68
C GLU A 554 17.48 -9.73 -13.65
N VAL A 555 17.52 -10.34 -14.83
CA VAL A 555 18.30 -9.82 -15.96
C VAL A 555 17.66 -8.54 -16.47
N ILE A 556 18.47 -7.49 -16.62
CA ILE A 556 18.03 -6.22 -17.18
C ILE A 556 17.82 -6.37 -18.69
N THR A 557 16.58 -6.15 -19.15
CA THR A 557 16.18 -6.24 -20.55
C THR A 557 16.05 -4.87 -21.20
N GLU A 558 16.11 -4.83 -22.54
CA GLU A 558 15.95 -3.59 -23.32
C GLU A 558 14.55 -2.98 -23.10
N ASP A 559 13.52 -3.82 -23.11
CA ASP A 559 12.13 -3.39 -22.88
C ASP A 559 11.95 -2.70 -21.52
N ALA A 560 12.54 -3.26 -20.46
CA ALA A 560 12.49 -2.68 -19.12
C ALA A 560 13.17 -1.31 -19.06
N LEU A 561 14.35 -1.18 -19.67
CA LEU A 561 15.07 0.09 -19.72
C LEU A 561 14.35 1.13 -20.57
N SER A 562 13.85 0.75 -21.76
CA SER A 562 13.09 1.65 -22.64
C SER A 562 11.85 2.16 -21.91
N TYR A 563 11.07 1.27 -21.31
CA TYR A 563 9.87 1.65 -20.56
C TYR A 563 10.19 2.64 -19.43
N LEU A 564 11.22 2.35 -18.61
CA LEU A 564 11.62 3.24 -17.51
C LEU A 564 12.08 4.62 -18.00
N LEU A 565 12.83 4.67 -19.10
CA LEU A 565 13.26 5.93 -19.71
C LEU A 565 12.07 6.72 -20.28
N ASP A 566 11.14 6.03 -20.94
CA ASP A 566 9.96 6.63 -21.56
C ASP A 566 9.02 7.23 -20.52
N VAL A 567 8.66 6.47 -19.47
CA VAL A 567 7.77 6.99 -18.41
C VAL A 567 8.41 8.14 -17.65
N ARG A 568 9.73 8.10 -17.41
CA ARG A 568 10.49 9.22 -16.83
C ARG A 568 10.42 10.45 -17.74
N ASN A 569 10.59 10.28 -19.05
CA ASN A 569 10.51 11.38 -20.02
C ASN A 569 9.09 11.97 -20.12
N MET A 570 8.06 11.17 -19.82
CA MET A 570 6.66 11.60 -19.70
C MET A 570 6.35 12.31 -18.37
N GLY A 571 7.28 12.33 -17.41
CA GLY A 571 7.15 13.03 -16.14
C GLY A 571 6.96 12.14 -14.91
N ALA A 572 7.00 10.81 -15.06
CA ALA A 572 6.92 9.90 -13.92
C ALA A 572 8.15 10.01 -13.00
N GLY A 573 7.92 9.96 -11.69
CA GLY A 573 8.99 9.80 -10.72
C GLY A 573 9.54 8.36 -10.75
N ILE A 574 10.85 8.20 -10.63
CA ILE A 574 11.49 6.89 -10.49
C ILE A 574 11.92 6.71 -9.03
N SER A 575 11.45 5.63 -8.42
CA SER A 575 11.77 5.26 -7.04
C SER A 575 12.62 3.99 -6.99
N GLY A 576 13.46 3.89 -5.97
CA GLY A 576 14.29 2.71 -5.67
C GLY A 576 15.56 2.55 -6.52
N ALA A 577 15.76 3.39 -7.53
CA ALA A 577 17.04 3.52 -8.24
C ALA A 577 18.03 4.41 -7.45
N ALA A 578 19.31 4.04 -7.40
CA ALA A 578 20.37 4.86 -6.81
C ALA A 578 20.63 6.16 -7.60
N ASP A 579 20.20 6.22 -8.86
CA ASP A 579 20.18 7.40 -9.70
C ASP A 579 18.78 7.53 -10.32
N ASP A 580 17.96 8.41 -9.74
CA ASP A 580 16.58 8.69 -10.14
C ASP A 580 16.47 9.23 -11.57
N LYS A 581 17.55 9.82 -12.09
CA LYS A 581 17.66 10.24 -13.49
C LYS A 581 17.99 9.10 -14.42
N LEU A 582 18.20 7.87 -13.94
CA LEU A 582 18.52 6.71 -14.77
C LEU A 582 19.69 6.97 -15.73
N SER A 583 20.71 7.74 -15.32
CA SER A 583 21.97 7.85 -16.08
C SER A 583 22.89 6.66 -15.78
N SER A 584 22.66 6.00 -14.65
CA SER A 584 23.42 4.88 -14.12
C SER A 584 22.52 4.01 -13.23
N MET A 585 22.96 2.79 -12.95
CA MET A 585 22.26 1.87 -12.03
C MET A 585 23.22 0.90 -11.35
N LEU A 586 22.76 0.25 -10.29
CA LEU A 586 23.52 -0.80 -9.60
C LEU A 586 23.18 -2.18 -10.17
N VAL A 587 24.22 -2.95 -10.44
CA VAL A 587 24.15 -4.34 -10.89
C VAL A 587 24.87 -5.24 -9.89
N CYS A 588 24.44 -6.49 -9.77
CA CYS A 588 25.14 -7.48 -8.95
C CYS A 588 26.50 -7.84 -9.58
N ASP A 589 27.53 -7.94 -8.74
CA ASP A 589 28.84 -8.49 -9.12
C ASP A 589 28.76 -10.01 -9.07
N PHE A 590 28.60 -10.64 -10.23
CA PHE A 590 28.64 -12.09 -10.41
C PHE A 590 29.52 -12.47 -11.60
#